data_AF-A0A2V8DMR5-F1
#
_entry.id   AF-A0A2V8DMR5-F1
#
_cell.length_a   1.000
_cell.length_b   1.000
_cell.length_c   1.000
_cell.angle_alpha   90.00
_cell.angle_beta   90.00
_cell.angle_gamma   90.00
#
_symmetry.space_group_name_H-M   'P 1'
#
loop_
_entity.id
_entity.type
_entity.pdbx_description
1 polymer ?
#
loop_
_entity_poly.entity_id
_entity_poly.type
_entity_poly.pdbx_seq_one_letter_code
_entity_poly.pdbx_strand_id
1 'polypeptide(L)' 'MDYTPEPSSLTDLIKQVTTLRKQGLSAEESAQKVDLTSHQTDFPQIQGPGADIRGVRRMYAWMDEKAKR' A
#
# COMPACT_ATOMS: atom_id res chain seq x y z
N MET A 1 1.07 -26.81 -10.87
CA MET A 1 1.15 -25.82 -9.78
C MET A 1 1.55 -24.52 -10.45
N ASP A 2 0.56 -23.77 -10.93
CA ASP A 2 0.80 -22.51 -11.64
C ASP A 2 1.27 -21.47 -10.62
N TYR A 3 2.59 -21.31 -10.51
CA TYR A 3 3.18 -20.19 -9.77
C TYR A 3 3.00 -18.95 -10.63
N THR A 4 1.85 -18.29 -10.50
CA THR A 4 1.72 -16.91 -10.95
C THR A 4 2.52 -16.09 -9.94
N PRO A 5 3.59 -15.38 -10.34
CA PRO A 5 4.32 -14.55 -9.40
C PRO A 5 3.39 -13.43 -8.96
N GLU A 6 2.80 -13.57 -7.77
CA GLU A 6 2.09 -12.49 -7.12
C GLU A 6 3.05 -11.29 -7.06
N PRO A 7 2.64 -10.09 -7.49
CA PRO A 7 3.46 -8.91 -7.28
C PRO A 7 3.79 -8.83 -5.78
N SER A 8 5.05 -8.53 -5.45
CA SER A 8 5.44 -8.46 -4.04
C SER A 8 4.50 -7.53 -3.27
N SER A 9 4.19 -7.87 -2.02
CA SER A 9 3.27 -7.11 -1.16
C SER A 9 3.58 -5.61 -1.12
N LEU A 10 4.85 -5.24 -1.22
CA LEU A 10 5.31 -3.86 -1.33
C LEU A 10 4.93 -3.18 -2.66
N THR A 11 5.07 -3.90 -3.78
CA THR A 11 4.70 -3.37 -5.10
C THR A 11 3.19 -3.13 -5.17
N ASP A 12 2.40 -4.05 -4.62
CA ASP A 12 0.96 -3.92 -4.59
C ASP A 12 0.51 -2.78 -3.67
N LEU A 13 1.10 -2.70 -2.47
CA LEU A 13 0.91 -1.56 -1.55
C LEU A 13 1.20 -0.21 -2.23
N ILE A 14 2.30 -0.09 -2.97
CA ILE A 14 2.64 1.15 -3.69
C ILE A 14 1.58 1.47 -4.74
N LYS A 15 1.10 0.48 -5.50
CA LYS A 15 0.06 0.68 -6.52
C LYS A 15 -1.26 1.15 -5.91
N GLN A 16 -1.72 0.49 -4.84
CA GLN A 16 -2.96 0.86 -4.14
C GLN A 16 -2.86 2.28 -3.58
N VAL A 17 -1.80 2.60 -2.83
CA VAL A 17 -1.61 3.93 -2.24
C VAL A 17 -1.48 5.02 -3.30
N THR A 18 -0.79 4.75 -4.42
CA THR A 18 -0.70 5.70 -5.54
C THR A 18 -2.08 5.97 -6.16
N THR A 19 -2.90 4.94 -6.29
CA THR A 19 -4.25 5.05 -6.84
C THR A 19 -5.16 5.87 -5.93
N LEU A 20 -5.16 5.58 -4.63
CA LEU A 20 -5.93 6.30 -3.62
C LEU A 20 -5.51 7.78 -3.54
N ARG A 21 -4.21 8.06 -3.60
CA ARG A 21 -3.70 9.44 -3.67
C ARG A 21 -4.19 10.18 -4.91
N LYS A 22 -4.19 9.54 -6.08
CA LYS A 22 -4.71 10.13 -7.33
C LYS A 22 -6.21 10.43 -7.26
N GLN A 23 -6.96 9.69 -6.46
CA GLN A 23 -8.37 9.94 -6.18
C GLN A 23 -8.59 11.08 -5.16
N GLY A 24 -7.51 11.70 -4.67
CA GLY A 24 -7.57 12.84 -3.74
C GLY A 24 -7.67 12.46 -2.27
N LEU A 25 -7.50 11.17 -1.93
CA LEU A 25 -7.54 10.74 -0.53
C LEU A 25 -6.29 11.21 0.22
N SER A 26 -6.47 11.46 1.52
CA SER A 26 -5.36 11.66 2.45
C SER A 26 -4.62 10.36 2.74
N ALA A 27 -3.43 10.48 3.34
CA ALA A 27 -2.66 9.33 3.81
C ALA A 27 -3.44 8.50 4.85
N GLU A 28 -4.25 9.14 5.69
CA GLU A 28 -5.07 8.49 6.73
C GLU A 28 -6.20 7.67 6.13
N GLU A 29 -6.95 8.26 5.18
CA GLU A 29 -7.99 7.54 4.45
C GLU A 29 -7.41 6.41 3.61
N SER A 30 -6.23 6.62 3.02
CA SER A 30 -5.54 5.59 2.25
C SER A 30 -5.12 4.43 3.14
N ALA A 31 -4.59 4.71 4.33
CA ALA A 31 -4.16 3.68 5.27
C ALA A 31 -5.31 2.80 5.76
N GLN A 32 -6.54 3.31 5.78
CA GLN A 32 -7.73 2.53 6.12
C GLN A 32 -8.27 1.69 4.95
N LYS A 33 -8.00 2.11 3.71
CA LYS A 33 -8.56 1.50 2.49
C LYS A 33 -7.62 0.55 1.76
N VAL A 34 -6.33 0.60 2.07
CA VAL A 34 -5.36 -0.39 1.56
C VAL A 34 -5.74 -1.76 2.06
N ASP A 35 -5.80 -2.72 1.14
CA ASP A 35 -6.08 -4.11 1.46
C ASP A 35 -4.88 -5.00 1.07
N LEU A 36 -4.20 -5.53 2.08
CA LEU A 36 -3.10 -6.48 1.90
C LEU A 36 -3.49 -7.89 2.33
N THR A 37 -4.79 -8.19 2.49
CA THR A 37 -5.23 -9.52 2.92
C THR A 37 -4.79 -10.63 1.97
N SER A 38 -4.61 -10.30 0.67
CA SER A 38 -4.05 -11.22 -0.33
C SER A 38 -2.62 -11.68 -0.03
N HIS A 39 -1.89 -10.96 0.82
CA HIS A 39 -0.53 -11.28 1.27
C HIS A 39 -0.47 -11.84 2.71
N GLN A 40 -1.62 -12.18 3.31
CA GLN A 40 -1.67 -12.74 4.67
C GLN A 40 -0.85 -14.03 4.82
N THR A 41 -0.77 -14.83 3.76
CA THR A 41 0.03 -16.07 3.73
C THR A 41 1.52 -15.80 3.97
N ASP A 42 2.02 -14.66 3.47
CA ASP A 42 3.42 -14.24 3.63
C ASP A 42 3.65 -13.38 4.88
N PHE A 43 2.58 -12.72 5.37
CA PHE A 43 2.63 -11.82 6.52
C PHE A 43 1.48 -12.12 7.49
N PRO A 44 1.60 -13.17 8.33
CA PRO A 44 0.54 -13.56 9.28
C PRO A 44 0.22 -12.50 10.34
N GLN A 45 1.04 -11.44 10.43
CA GLN A 45 0.80 -10.26 11.26
C GLN A 45 -0.27 -9.30 10.68
N ILE A 46 -0.72 -9.49 9.44
CA ILE A 46 -1.79 -8.69 8.82
C ILE A 46 -3.15 -9.17 9.36
N GLN A 47 -3.68 -8.44 10.34
CA GLN A 47 -4.91 -8.81 11.06
C GLN A 47 -6.21 -8.35 10.38
N GLY A 48 -6.13 -7.63 9.25
CA GLY A 48 -7.28 -7.13 8.52
C GLY A 48 -6.90 -6.06 7.50
N PRO A 49 -7.89 -5.50 6.77
CA PRO A 49 -7.67 -4.39 5.87
C PRO A 49 -7.11 -3.18 6.64
N GLY A 50 -6.19 -2.50 5.99
CA GLY A 50 -5.46 -1.36 6.51
C GLY A 50 -3.95 -1.61 6.59
N ALA A 51 -3.21 -0.53 6.44
CA ALA A 51 -1.76 -0.51 6.58
C ALA A 51 -1.33 0.41 7.72
N ASP A 52 -0.13 0.20 8.27
CA ASP A 52 0.42 1.10 9.26
C ASP A 52 0.51 2.53 8.69
N ILE A 53 -0.12 3.47 9.39
CA ILE A 53 -0.21 4.86 8.94
C ILE A 53 1.16 5.52 8.79
N ARG A 54 2.16 5.12 9.57
CA ARG A 54 3.53 5.65 9.44
C ARG A 54 4.14 5.22 8.11
N GLY A 55 3.90 3.97 7.70
CA GLY A 55 4.29 3.45 6.39
C GLY A 55 3.65 4.22 5.24
N VAL A 56 2.33 4.42 5.31
CA VAL A 56 1.59 5.17 4.27
C VAL A 56 2.01 6.63 4.22
N ARG A 57 2.20 7.30 5.37
CA ARG A 57 2.70 8.69 5.42
C ARG A 57 4.09 8.83 4.80
N ARG A 58 5.02 7.91 5.07
CA ARG A 58 6.34 7.93 4.44
C ARG A 58 6.24 7.75 2.93
N MET A 59 5.32 6.92 2.46
CA MET A 59 5.10 6.68 1.05
C MET A 59 4.54 7.92 0.33
N TYR A 60 3.59 8.63 0.94
CA TYR A 60 3.14 9.95 0.45
C TYR A 60 4.30 10.94 0.35
N ALA A 61 5.11 11.07 1.41
CA ALA A 61 6.26 11.97 1.41
C ALA A 61 7.27 11.62 0.29
N TRP A 62 7.57 10.34 0.09
CA TRP A 62 8.44 9.89 -1.00
C TRP A 62 7.86 10.20 -2.39
N MET A 63 6.54 10.07 -2.58
CA MET A 63 5.91 10.43 -3.85
C MET A 63 5.91 11.96 -4.10
N ASP A 64 5.78 12.76 -3.04
CA ASP A 64 5.93 14.22 -3.13
C ASP A 64 7.37 14.62 -3.46
N GLU A 65 8.36 13.98 -2.83
CA GLU A 65 9.79 14.14 -3.15
C GLU A 65 10.08 13.82 -4.61
N LYS A 66 9.50 12.74 -5.14
CA LYS A 66 9.66 12.31 -6.54
C LYS A 66 8.98 13.26 -7.53
N ALA A 67 7.83 13.85 -7.18
CA ALA A 67 7.13 14.80 -8.05
C ALA A 67 7.82 16.17 -8.15
N LYS A 68 8.70 16.49 -7.20
CA LYS A 68 9.49 17.74 -7.18
C LYS A 68 10.81 17.64 -7.96
N ARG A 69 11.18 16.45 -8.42
CA ARG A 69 12.38 16.17 -9.22
C ARG A 69 12.05 16.11 -10.69
#